data_AF-A0A9D2IFP4-F1
#
_entry.id   AF-A0A9D2IFP4-F1
#
_cell.length_a   1.000
_cell.length_b   1.000
_cell.length_c   1.000
_cell.angle_alpha   90.00
_cell.angle_beta   90.00
_cell.angle_gamma   90.00
#
_symmetry.space_group_name_H-M   'P 1'
#
loop_
_entity.id
_entity.type
_entity.pdbx_description
1 polymer ?
#
loop_
_entity_poly.entity_id
_entity_poly.type
_entity_poly.pdbx_seq_one_letter_code
_entity_poly.pdbx_strand_id
1 'polypeptide(L)' 'MDLWQDVAETFGKDADVVRNDGSEIAVKIMAVPSEMKSGVLAHIDKCDVTGPKKFREEIQRTIIEAYRQYCG' A
#
# COMPACT_ATOMS: atom_id res chain seq x y z
N MET A 1 -6.26 12.44 8.74
CA MET A 1 -6.92 11.13 8.76
C MET A 1 -5.86 10.11 9.07
N ASP A 2 -6.17 9.17 9.97
CA ASP A 2 -5.28 8.06 10.29
C ASP A 2 -5.28 7.11 9.08
N LEU A 3 -4.09 6.74 8.56
CA LEU A 3 -3.96 5.86 7.40
C LEU A 3 -4.75 4.54 7.61
N TRP A 4 -4.77 4.04 8.84
CA TRP A 4 -5.53 2.84 9.17
C TRP A 4 -7.04 3.06 8.99
N GLN A 5 -7.56 4.23 9.38
CA GLN A 5 -8.97 4.55 9.21
C GLN A 5 -9.35 4.59 7.73
N ASP A 6 -8.53 5.20 6.88
CA ASP A 6 -8.77 5.26 5.42
C ASP A 6 -8.76 3.85 4.79
N VAL A 7 -7.83 2.98 5.23
CA VAL A 7 -7.77 1.57 4.81
C VAL A 7 -9.02 0.80 5.26
N ALA A 8 -9.44 0.98 6.51
CA ALA A 8 -10.62 0.32 7.05
C ALA A 8 -11.92 0.79 6.36
N GLU A 9 -12.03 2.08 6.02
CA GLU A 9 -13.18 2.63 5.29
C GLU A 9 -13.20 2.16 3.82
N THR A 10 -12.02 2.03 3.19
CA THR A 10 -11.90 1.65 1.77
C THR A 10 -12.10 0.15 1.56
N PHE A 11 -11.44 -0.68 2.36
CA PHE A 11 -11.41 -2.13 2.16
C PHE A 11 -12.34 -2.89 3.10
N GLY A 12 -12.80 -2.27 4.20
CA GLY A 12 -13.78 -2.85 5.11
C GLY A 12 -13.41 -4.25 5.58
N LYS A 13 -14.29 -5.22 5.30
CA LYS A 13 -14.13 -6.63 5.65
C LYS A 13 -12.96 -7.33 4.94
N ASP A 14 -12.42 -6.72 3.88
CA ASP A 14 -11.34 -7.28 3.10
C ASP A 14 -9.96 -6.83 3.64
N ALA A 15 -9.91 -6.04 4.71
CA ALA A 15 -8.70 -5.66 5.43
C ALA A 15 -8.63 -6.30 6.82
N ASP A 16 -7.57 -7.05 7.07
CA ASP A 16 -7.28 -7.70 8.35
C ASP A 16 -5.98 -7.15 8.96
N VAL A 17 -6.02 -6.77 10.24
CA VAL A 17 -4.80 -6.45 11.00
C VAL A 17 -4.07 -7.75 11.33
N VAL A 18 -2.86 -7.90 10.81
CA VAL A 18 -1.99 -9.06 11.07
C VAL A 18 -1.09 -8.81 12.28
N ARG A 19 -0.63 -7.57 12.46
CA ARG A 19 0.22 -7.17 13.59
C ARG A 19 -0.03 -5.70 13.94
N ASN A 20 -0.03 -5.39 15.22
CA ASN A 20 -0.01 -4.02 15.72
C ASN A 20 0.91 -3.98 16.95
N ASP A 21 2.01 -3.25 16.88
CA ASP A 21 2.97 -3.09 17.98
C ASP A 21 2.97 -1.68 18.60
N GLY A 22 2.00 -0.84 18.21
CA GLY A 22 1.88 0.54 18.67
C GLY A 22 2.74 1.55 17.89
N SER A 23 3.76 1.09 17.16
CA SER A 23 4.56 1.92 16.24
C SER A 23 4.21 1.67 14.77
N GLU A 24 3.84 0.44 14.42
CA GLU A 24 3.48 0.00 13.08
C GLU A 24 2.26 -0.91 13.12
N ILE A 25 1.45 -0.84 12.06
CA ILE A 25 0.33 -1.75 11.82
C ILE A 25 0.60 -2.49 10.52
N ALA A 26 0.73 -3.81 10.58
CA ALA A 26 0.78 -4.66 9.41
C ALA A 26 -0.64 -5.11 9.06
N VAL A 27 -1.08 -4.80 7.85
CA VAL A 27 -2.42 -5.12 7.36
C VAL A 27 -2.31 -6.06 6.16
N LYS A 28 -3.18 -7.05 6.11
CA LYS A 28 -3.42 -7.88 4.93
C LYS A 28 -4.71 -7.43 4.29
N ILE A 29 -4.64 -7.07 3.00
CA ILE A 29 -5.81 -6.62 2.25
C ILE A 29 -6.08 -7.63 1.11
N MET A 30 -7.33 -8.08 1.00
CA MET A 30 -7.82 -9.00 -0.02
C MET A 30 -8.59 -8.23 -1.09
N ALA A 31 -7.85 -7.57 -1.98
CA ALA A 31 -8.42 -6.81 -3.09
C ALA A 31 -7.88 -7.30 -4.44
N VAL A 32 -8.53 -6.90 -5.54
CA VAL A 32 -7.95 -7.13 -6.86
C VAL A 32 -6.66 -6.30 -7.01
N PRO A 33 -5.64 -6.77 -7.77
CA PRO A 33 -4.34 -6.10 -7.83
C PRO A 33 -4.39 -4.62 -8.23
N SER A 34 -5.34 -4.24 -9.09
CA SER A 34 -5.52 -2.84 -9.52
C SER A 34 -6.01 -1.93 -8.40
N GLU A 35 -6.94 -2.40 -7.56
CA GLU A 35 -7.45 -1.64 -6.41
C GLU A 35 -6.37 -1.48 -5.34
N MET A 36 -5.66 -2.58 -5.03
CA MET A 36 -4.51 -2.54 -4.14
C MET A 36 -3.45 -1.55 -4.64
N LYS A 37 -3.12 -1.59 -5.93
CA LYS A 37 -2.13 -0.69 -6.53
C LYS A 37 -2.53 0.77 -6.38
N SER A 38 -3.80 1.10 -6.64
CA SER A 38 -4.31 2.46 -6.47
C SER A 38 -4.22 2.93 -5.01
N GLY A 39 -4.67 2.10 -4.07
CA GLY A 39 -4.64 2.42 -2.63
C GLY A 39 -3.22 2.67 -2.12
N VAL A 40 -2.27 1.80 -2.48
CA VAL A 40 -0.85 1.93 -2.12
C VAL A 40 -0.25 3.19 -2.73
N LEU A 41 -0.46 3.45 -4.02
CA LEU A 41 0.14 4.61 -4.69
C LEU A 41 -0.38 5.95 -4.12
N ALA A 42 -1.65 5.99 -3.67
CA ALA A 42 -2.22 7.17 -3.01
C ALA A 42 -1.61 7.48 -1.63
N HIS A 43 -0.95 6.50 -1.01
CA HIS A 43 -0.40 6.59 0.36
C HIS A 43 1.07 6.15 0.41
N ILE A 44 1.79 6.27 -0.71
CA ILE A 44 3.12 5.68 -0.87
C ILE A 44 4.19 6.28 0.04
N ASP A 45 3.95 7.47 0.55
CA ASP A 45 4.78 8.16 1.54
C ASP A 45 4.54 7.67 2.98
N LYS A 46 3.51 6.85 3.20
CA LYS A 46 3.03 6.44 4.53
C LYS A 46 2.94 4.93 4.72
N CYS A 47 3.06 4.13 3.66
CA CYS A 47 2.98 2.68 3.76
C CYS A 47 3.98 1.97 2.85
N ASP A 48 4.37 0.78 3.28
CA ASP A 48 5.24 -0.12 2.53
C ASP A 48 4.52 -1.41 2.17
N VAL A 49 4.80 -1.91 0.96
CA VAL A 49 4.31 -3.21 0.51
C VAL A 49 5.32 -4.29 0.89
N THR A 50 4.97 -5.14 1.85
CA THR A 50 5.82 -6.24 2.31
C THR A 50 5.70 -7.49 1.44
N GLY A 51 4.60 -7.66 0.71
CA GLY A 51 4.42 -8.73 -0.26
C GLY A 51 3.06 -8.66 -0.99
N PRO A 52 2.80 -9.57 -1.95
CA PRO A 52 3.72 -10.55 -2.52
C PRO A 52 4.89 -9.90 -3.28
N LYS A 53 6.05 -10.58 -3.39
CA LYS A 53 7.28 -10.02 -4.00
C LYS A 53 7.04 -9.36 -5.37
N LYS A 54 6.31 -10.03 -6.27
CA LYS A 54 5.99 -9.51 -7.61
C LYS A 54 5.26 -8.17 -7.56
N PHE A 55 4.31 -8.04 -6.64
CA PHE A 55 3.50 -6.83 -6.48
C PHE A 55 4.35 -5.68 -5.91
N ARG A 56 5.15 -5.96 -4.88
CA ARG A 56 6.12 -5.00 -4.32
C ARG A 56 7.05 -4.44 -5.40
N GLU A 57 7.63 -5.31 -6.22
CA GLU A 57 8.53 -4.88 -7.29
C GLU A 57 7.83 -4.02 -8.35
N GLU A 58 6.56 -4.29 -8.64
CA GLU A 58 5.77 -3.49 -9.59
C GLU A 58 5.51 -2.08 -9.07
N ILE A 59 5.18 -1.94 -7.79
CA ILE A 59 5.03 -0.64 -7.11
C ILE A 59 6.36 0.13 -7.16
N GLN A 60 7.47 -0.52 -6.78
CA GLN A 60 8.79 0.09 -6.81
C GLN A 60 9.19 0.57 -8.22
N ARG A 61 8.95 -0.25 -9.25
CA ARG A 61 9.20 0.15 -10.65
C ARG A 61 8.38 1.38 -11.03
N THR A 62 7.08 1.38 -10.71
CA THR A 62 6.17 2.50 -11.00
C THR A 62 6.70 3.81 -10.39
N ILE A 63 7.17 3.76 -9.14
CA ILE A 63 7.71 4.91 -8.44
C ILE A 63 9.00 5.40 -9.09
N ILE A 64 9.95 4.50 -9.34
CA ILE A 64 11.25 4.84 -9.96
C ILE A 64 11.04 5.45 -11.36
N GLU A 65 10.14 4.90 -12.15
CA GLU A 65 9.79 5.42 -13.47
C GLU A 65 9.20 6.83 -13.38
N ALA A 66 8.28 7.07 -12.46
CA ALA A 66 7.75 8.40 -12.20
C ALA A 66 8.86 9.39 -11.80
N TYR A 67 9.74 9.02 -10.86
CA TYR A 67 10.87 9.87 -10.46
C TYR A 67 11.81 10.20 -11.62
N ARG A 68 12.09 9.24 -12.51
CA ARG A 68 12.92 9.46 -13.70
C ARG A 68 12.31 10.47 -14.66
N GLN A 69 10.98 10.53 -14.77
CA GLN A 69 10.30 11.51 -15.63
C GLN A 69 10.34 12.93 -15.06
N TYR A 70 10.36 13.08 -13.73
CA TYR A 70 10.42 14.40 -13.10
C TYR A 70 11.85 14.93 -12.92
N CYS A 71 12.83 14.05 -12.76
CA CYS A 71 14.24 14.41 -12.56
C CYS A 71 15.11 14.26 -13.83
N GLY A 72 14.50 13.89 -14.96
CA GLY A 72 15.16 13.65 -16.25
C GLY A 72 15.07 14.82 -17.21
#